data_AF-A0A7J9ZX66-F1
#
_entry.id   AF-A0A7J9ZX66-F1
#
_cell.length_a   1.000
_cell.length_b   1.000
_cell.length_c   1.000
_cell.angle_alpha   90.00
_cell.angle_beta   90.00
_cell.angle_gamma   90.00
#
_symmetry.space_group_name_H-M   'P 1'
#
loop_
_entity.id
_entity.type
_entity.pdbx_description
1 polymer ?
#
loop_
_entity_poly.entity_id
_entity_poly.type
_entity_poly.pdbx_seq_one_letter_code
_entity_poly.pdbx_strand_id
1 'polypeptide(L)'
;MAASVAASTTANVASGYLRRAASGRAVSATRISGTVASRGAALDGPVADAGCGASCRSGGPDGSAGRGEPGGTAGGASGRAVGVGRSRSASSRGRSRTGAGASLRRVSTVATARKARTTASRESRARHRLPLVVLSPGFGNTRKTLTALAEDLASRGYVVAGIDHTYEAFGVTFPDGRVTTCVACQVENPKPAFWQKAERGRAADVSFVLDSLTGTRPAWRHAGVIDPDRIAMAGHSVGGASATTSMVGDRRIRAGLDIDGTVSEPLPETGLSRPFMFLGTQARHSPGQDVTWDRDWERLTGWKRWLVVTGAQHPSFTDVG
;
A
#
# COMPACT_ATOMS: atom_id res chain seq x y z
N MET A 1 51.69 -15.71 6.68
CA MET A 1 50.93 -16.61 5.78
C MET A 1 49.94 -17.42 6.60
N ALA A 2 49.02 -18.14 5.94
CA ALA A 2 47.92 -18.96 6.50
C ALA A 2 46.57 -18.24 6.71
N ALA A 3 45.90 -17.95 5.58
CA ALA A 3 44.44 -17.96 5.53
C ALA A 3 43.94 -19.40 5.24
N SER A 4 42.63 -19.63 5.35
CA SER A 4 41.91 -20.83 4.88
C SER A 4 42.00 -22.13 5.73
N VAL A 5 41.37 -22.15 6.91
CA VAL A 5 40.54 -23.30 7.37
C VAL A 5 39.39 -22.80 8.26
N ALA A 6 38.21 -22.49 7.69
CA ALA A 6 36.92 -22.39 8.42
C ALA A 6 35.69 -22.24 7.50
N ALA A 7 35.73 -22.75 6.25
CA ALA A 7 34.65 -22.59 5.28
C ALA A 7 34.15 -23.96 4.76
N SER A 8 33.75 -24.86 5.66
CA SER A 8 33.26 -26.21 5.25
C SER A 8 32.42 -26.99 6.28
N THR A 9 31.63 -26.31 7.14
CA THR A 9 30.80 -27.03 8.12
C THR A 9 29.41 -26.43 8.40
N THR A 10 28.61 -26.21 7.35
CA THR A 10 27.14 -26.01 7.50
C THR A 10 26.31 -26.36 6.26
N ALA A 11 26.93 -26.66 5.10
CA ALA A 11 26.22 -26.86 3.83
C ALA A 11 25.54 -28.24 3.65
N ASN A 12 25.53 -29.11 4.66
CA ASN A 12 25.24 -30.56 4.49
C ASN A 12 24.00 -31.11 5.22
N VAL A 13 23.04 -30.26 5.63
CA VAL A 13 21.75 -30.72 6.22
C VAL A 13 20.55 -30.53 5.26
N ALA A 14 20.75 -29.88 4.11
CA ALA A 14 19.66 -29.47 3.22
C ALA A 14 19.33 -30.44 2.04
N SER A 15 19.97 -31.61 1.94
CA SER A 15 19.91 -32.47 0.74
C SER A 15 19.15 -33.81 0.91
N GLY A 16 18.56 -34.07 2.08
CA GLY A 16 18.01 -35.40 2.43
C GLY A 16 16.57 -35.74 2.01
N TYR A 17 15.73 -34.76 1.66
CA TYR A 17 14.26 -34.93 1.68
C TYR A 17 13.52 -34.79 0.33
N LEU A 18 14.14 -35.14 -0.81
CA LEU A 18 13.54 -34.98 -2.14
C LEU A 18 13.33 -36.27 -2.97
N ARG A 19 13.05 -37.42 -2.31
CA ARG A 19 12.64 -38.65 -3.03
C ARG A 19 11.51 -39.46 -2.34
N ARG A 20 10.25 -39.03 -2.45
CA ARG A 20 9.09 -39.96 -2.68
C ARG A 20 7.72 -39.30 -2.93
N ALA A 21 6.92 -40.05 -3.68
CA ALA A 21 5.48 -39.95 -3.92
C ALA A 21 4.97 -38.79 -4.80
N ALA A 22 4.64 -39.19 -6.04
CA ALA A 22 3.80 -38.48 -7.00
C ALA A 22 2.30 -38.85 -6.82
N SER A 23 1.46 -38.38 -7.76
CA SER A 23 -0.02 -38.48 -7.84
C SER A 23 -0.80 -37.66 -6.79
N GLY A 24 -1.91 -37.05 -7.23
CA GLY A 24 -2.71 -36.08 -6.48
C GLY A 24 -3.06 -34.83 -7.32
N ARG A 25 -4.36 -34.52 -7.43
CA ARG A 25 -4.92 -33.50 -8.33
C ARG A 25 -4.84 -32.11 -7.67
N ALA A 26 -4.29 -31.11 -8.37
CA ALA A 26 -4.18 -29.75 -7.84
C ALA A 26 -5.51 -28.99 -7.90
N VAL A 27 -5.78 -28.15 -6.90
CA VAL A 27 -6.78 -27.07 -6.95
C VAL A 27 -6.02 -25.75 -6.90
N SER A 28 -6.27 -24.88 -7.88
CA SER A 28 -5.56 -23.61 -8.02
C SER A 28 -5.98 -22.62 -6.94
N ALA A 29 -5.02 -21.84 -6.41
CA ALA A 29 -5.32 -20.64 -5.65
C ALA A 29 -6.00 -19.64 -6.59
N THR A 30 -7.33 -19.55 -6.53
CA THR A 30 -8.08 -18.65 -7.40
C THR A 30 -7.85 -17.21 -6.97
N ARG A 31 -7.25 -16.41 -7.85
CA ARG A 31 -7.18 -14.95 -7.70
C ARG A 31 -8.60 -14.37 -7.76
N ILE A 32 -9.25 -14.19 -6.61
CA ILE A 32 -10.61 -13.64 -6.54
C ILE A 32 -10.51 -12.11 -6.50
N SER A 33 -10.60 -11.49 -7.68
CA SER A 33 -10.72 -10.04 -7.80
C SER A 33 -12.03 -9.56 -7.14
N GLY A 34 -11.89 -8.69 -6.15
CA GLY A 34 -12.94 -7.80 -5.66
C GLY A 34 -12.29 -6.45 -5.38
N THR A 35 -12.51 -5.47 -6.24
CA THR A 35 -11.99 -4.11 -6.04
C THR A 35 -13.02 -3.30 -5.27
N VAL A 36 -12.80 -3.11 -3.97
CA VAL A 36 -13.44 -2.04 -3.21
C VAL A 36 -12.51 -0.84 -3.34
N ALA A 37 -12.85 0.11 -4.21
CA ALA A 37 -12.07 1.34 -4.33
C ALA A 37 -12.39 2.26 -3.15
N SER A 38 -11.37 2.70 -2.44
CA SER A 38 -11.56 3.67 -1.35
C SER A 38 -12.01 5.02 -1.88
N ARG A 39 -12.83 5.72 -1.11
CA ARG A 39 -13.18 7.13 -1.38
C ARG A 39 -12.01 8.00 -0.92
N GLY A 40 -10.98 8.09 -1.76
CA GLY A 40 -9.81 8.93 -1.48
C GLY A 40 -10.25 10.33 -1.06
N ALA A 41 -9.75 10.79 0.08
CA ALA A 41 -10.03 12.13 0.58
C ALA A 41 -9.55 13.14 -0.47
N ALA A 42 -10.47 13.98 -0.98
CA ALA A 42 -10.12 14.99 -1.96
C ALA A 42 -8.99 15.88 -1.42
N LEU A 43 -7.90 15.98 -2.18
CA LEU A 43 -6.80 16.90 -1.87
C LEU A 43 -7.10 18.33 -2.35
N ASP A 44 -8.24 18.54 -3.01
CA ASP A 44 -8.71 19.82 -3.51
C ASP A 44 -9.41 20.63 -2.42
N GLY A 45 -8.69 21.60 -1.88
CA GLY A 45 -9.22 22.62 -0.97
C GLY A 45 -8.09 23.55 -0.52
N PRO A 46 -8.20 24.88 -0.74
CA PRO A 46 -7.23 25.81 -0.19
C PRO A 46 -7.26 25.77 1.34
N VAL A 47 -6.15 26.14 1.98
CA VAL A 47 -6.11 26.34 3.43
C VAL A 47 -7.02 27.53 3.75
N ALA A 48 -8.24 27.24 4.20
CA ALA A 48 -9.17 28.24 4.67
C ALA A 48 -8.66 28.78 6.01
N ASP A 49 -8.29 30.06 6.01
CA ASP A 49 -7.94 30.80 7.20
C ASP A 49 -9.12 30.79 8.18
N ALA A 50 -8.87 30.51 9.45
CA ALA A 50 -9.91 30.31 10.45
C ALA A 50 -10.47 31.65 10.97
N GLY A 51 -11.09 32.41 10.07
CA GLY A 51 -11.75 33.67 10.37
C GLY A 51 -12.87 33.50 11.40
N CYS A 52 -12.75 34.20 12.53
CA CYS A 52 -13.67 34.12 13.66
C CYS A 52 -15.09 34.60 13.31
N GLY A 53 -16.08 33.71 13.47
CA GLY A 53 -17.50 33.98 13.21
C GLY A 53 -18.19 34.76 14.34
N ALA A 54 -18.12 36.09 14.26
CA ALA A 54 -18.94 37.11 14.92
C ALA A 54 -19.91 36.72 16.06
N SER A 55 -19.63 37.19 17.28
CA SER A 55 -20.62 37.97 18.06
C SER A 55 -19.99 38.78 19.22
N CYS A 56 -19.56 40.01 18.94
CA CYS A 56 -19.52 41.13 19.90
C CYS A 56 -19.50 42.45 19.12
N ARG A 57 -20.14 43.51 19.64
CA ARG A 57 -20.51 44.73 18.89
C ARG A 57 -19.64 45.95 19.21
N SER A 58 -19.72 46.91 18.28
CA SER A 58 -19.66 48.38 18.44
C SER A 58 -18.35 49.08 18.81
N GLY A 59 -17.93 50.01 17.93
CA GLY A 59 -16.93 51.05 18.20
C GLY A 59 -16.20 51.53 16.94
N GLY A 60 -16.74 52.54 16.24
CA GLY A 60 -15.97 53.37 15.28
C GLY A 60 -15.58 54.72 15.92
N PRO A 61 -15.07 55.72 15.17
CA PRO A 61 -15.01 55.82 13.71
C PRO A 61 -13.66 56.38 13.14
N ASP A 62 -13.72 56.86 11.88
CA ASP A 62 -12.82 57.81 11.16
C ASP A 62 -11.63 57.27 10.32
N GLY A 63 -11.47 57.80 9.09
CA GLY A 63 -10.33 57.47 8.20
C GLY A 63 -10.55 57.58 6.68
N SER A 64 -10.85 58.78 6.17
CA SER A 64 -11.09 59.18 4.77
C SER A 64 -10.18 58.64 3.62
N ALA A 65 -10.85 58.30 2.50
CA ALA A 65 -10.58 58.70 1.09
C ALA A 65 -9.25 58.40 0.34
N GLY A 66 -9.39 57.96 -0.93
CA GLY A 66 -8.34 57.99 -1.97
C GLY A 66 -8.79 57.39 -3.32
N ARG A 67 -8.85 58.20 -4.39
CA ARG A 67 -9.20 57.79 -5.77
C ARG A 67 -7.95 57.69 -6.66
N GLY A 68 -7.95 56.87 -7.72
CA GLY A 68 -6.87 56.92 -8.73
C GLY A 68 -6.84 55.81 -9.80
N GLU A 69 -7.72 55.91 -10.80
CA GLU A 69 -7.58 55.37 -12.19
C GLU A 69 -7.50 56.61 -13.13
N PRO A 70 -6.88 56.60 -14.34
CA PRO A 70 -7.37 55.76 -15.46
C PRO A 70 -6.43 55.40 -16.66
N GLY A 71 -6.87 54.41 -17.48
CA GLY A 71 -6.64 54.28 -18.95
C GLY A 71 -5.28 53.69 -19.42
N GLY A 72 -5.09 52.95 -20.53
CA GLY A 72 -5.89 52.50 -21.70
C GLY A 72 -4.92 51.87 -22.75
N THR A 73 -5.22 51.44 -23.99
CA THR A 73 -6.45 51.29 -24.81
C THR A 73 -6.22 50.33 -26.02
N ALA A 74 -7.24 49.52 -26.39
CA ALA A 74 -7.61 49.08 -27.76
C ALA A 74 -6.80 48.02 -28.59
N GLY A 75 -7.58 47.25 -29.39
CA GLY A 75 -7.16 46.46 -30.59
C GLY A 75 -6.88 44.96 -30.36
N GLY A 76 -7.27 44.00 -31.21
CA GLY A 76 -8.12 44.04 -32.41
C GLY A 76 -7.98 42.79 -33.31
N ALA A 77 -9.07 42.04 -33.51
CA ALA A 77 -9.40 41.13 -34.64
C ALA A 77 -8.42 40.03 -35.19
N SER A 78 -8.93 38.78 -35.20
CA SER A 78 -8.87 37.75 -36.28
C SER A 78 -7.55 37.32 -36.97
N GLY A 79 -7.30 36.00 -37.04
CA GLY A 79 -6.30 35.39 -37.94
C GLY A 79 -6.48 33.88 -38.15
N ARG A 80 -6.40 33.42 -39.41
CA ARG A 80 -6.64 32.02 -39.85
C ARG A 80 -5.45 31.07 -39.65
N ALA A 81 -5.72 29.77 -39.67
CA ALA A 81 -4.73 28.70 -39.88
C ALA A 81 -4.31 28.53 -41.35
N VAL A 82 -3.16 27.86 -41.60
CA VAL A 82 -2.88 26.79 -42.62
C VAL A 82 -1.37 26.63 -42.87
N GLY A 83 -0.91 25.39 -43.11
CA GLY A 83 0.44 25.03 -43.60
C GLY A 83 0.98 23.76 -42.92
N VAL A 84 0.57 22.54 -43.27
CA VAL A 84 0.81 21.76 -44.51
C VAL A 84 2.29 21.48 -44.77
N GLY A 85 2.67 20.21 -44.60
CA GLY A 85 3.97 19.65 -45.00
C GLY A 85 3.86 18.13 -45.15
N ARG A 86 3.53 17.66 -46.35
CA ARG A 86 3.38 16.23 -46.68
C ARG A 86 4.32 15.90 -47.84
N SER A 87 5.12 14.86 -47.72
CA SER A 87 5.67 14.15 -48.88
C SER A 87 5.63 12.63 -48.64
N ARG A 88 5.18 11.92 -49.68
CA ARG A 88 5.26 10.47 -49.84
C ARG A 88 5.75 10.23 -51.26
N SER A 89 6.65 9.27 -51.46
CA SER A 89 6.72 8.49 -52.69
C SER A 89 7.16 7.07 -52.33
N ALA A 90 7.06 6.13 -53.27
CA ALA A 90 6.90 4.72 -52.94
C ALA A 90 7.67 3.76 -53.87
N SER A 91 7.91 2.55 -53.34
CA SER A 91 7.90 1.26 -54.05
C SER A 91 8.75 1.08 -55.31
N SER A 92 9.71 0.15 -55.23
CA SER A 92 9.98 -0.80 -56.33
C SER A 92 10.22 -2.21 -55.77
N ARG A 93 9.99 -3.24 -56.61
CA ARG A 93 10.17 -4.67 -56.27
C ARG A 93 11.37 -5.23 -57.03
N GLY A 94 12.13 -6.13 -56.40
CA GLY A 94 13.16 -6.93 -57.07
C GLY A 94 13.47 -8.21 -56.29
N ARG A 95 13.49 -9.37 -56.98
CA ARG A 95 13.83 -10.69 -56.41
C ARG A 95 15.27 -11.07 -56.79
N SER A 96 15.98 -11.75 -55.89
CA SER A 96 16.65 -13.04 -56.18
C SER A 96 17.19 -13.69 -54.88
N ARG A 97 17.70 -14.93 -54.98
CA ARG A 97 17.85 -15.89 -53.87
C ARG A 97 19.32 -16.15 -53.51
N THR A 98 19.58 -16.34 -52.22
CA THR A 98 20.36 -17.42 -51.54
C THR A 98 20.39 -17.09 -50.03
N GLY A 99 20.48 -18.01 -49.07
CA GLY A 99 20.52 -19.47 -49.15
C GLY A 99 21.25 -20.09 -47.95
N ALA A 100 20.65 -20.08 -46.75
CA ALA A 100 21.16 -20.83 -45.59
C ALA A 100 19.99 -21.16 -44.63
N GLY A 101 19.84 -22.44 -44.27
CA GLY A 101 18.76 -22.91 -43.40
C GLY A 101 19.19 -23.01 -41.94
N ALA A 102 18.27 -22.69 -41.02
CA ALA A 102 18.39 -23.05 -39.61
C ALA A 102 17.03 -23.57 -39.10
N SER A 103 17.04 -24.79 -38.54
CA SER A 103 15.84 -25.46 -38.03
C SER A 103 15.31 -24.78 -36.77
N LEU A 104 14.02 -24.44 -36.76
CA LEU A 104 13.32 -23.92 -35.58
C LEU A 104 13.11 -25.03 -34.54
N ARG A 105 14.12 -25.27 -33.68
CA ARG A 105 13.93 -26.07 -32.46
C ARG A 105 12.97 -25.31 -31.53
N ARG A 106 11.84 -25.94 -31.20
CA ARG A 106 10.94 -25.46 -30.14
C ARG A 106 11.72 -25.38 -28.82
N VAL A 107 11.87 -24.18 -28.27
CA VAL A 107 12.34 -24.00 -26.89
C VAL A 107 11.18 -24.33 -25.96
N SER A 108 11.31 -25.44 -25.22
CA SER A 108 10.34 -25.85 -24.22
C SER A 108 10.62 -25.13 -22.91
N THR A 109 9.70 -24.28 -22.45
CA THR A 109 9.83 -23.58 -21.16
C THR A 109 9.71 -24.60 -20.01
N VAL A 110 10.81 -24.82 -19.28
CA VAL A 110 10.81 -25.73 -18.12
C VAL A 110 10.20 -25.00 -16.91
N ALA A 111 8.92 -25.23 -16.66
CA ALA A 111 8.23 -24.70 -15.48
C ALA A 111 8.53 -25.56 -14.24
N THR A 112 9.42 -25.07 -13.36
CA THR A 112 9.81 -25.77 -12.12
C THR A 112 8.77 -25.58 -11.00
N ALA A 113 7.59 -26.17 -11.16
CA ALA A 113 6.54 -26.15 -10.13
C ALA A 113 6.92 -27.05 -8.93
N ARG A 114 7.31 -26.44 -7.80
CA ARG A 114 7.45 -27.17 -6.52
C ARG A 114 6.08 -27.63 -6.03
N LYS A 115 5.91 -28.94 -5.82
CA LYS A 115 4.67 -29.52 -5.26
C LYS A 115 4.65 -29.38 -3.73
N ALA A 116 3.84 -28.46 -3.22
CA ALA A 116 3.40 -28.51 -1.83
C ALA A 116 2.33 -29.60 -1.65
N ARG A 117 2.41 -30.39 -0.58
CA ARG A 117 1.45 -31.48 -0.28
C ARG A 117 0.48 -31.00 0.79
N THR A 118 -0.71 -30.57 0.39
CA THR A 118 -1.77 -30.13 1.31
C THR A 118 -2.57 -31.32 1.85
N THR A 119 -2.32 -31.70 3.10
CA THR A 119 -3.27 -32.50 3.89
C THR A 119 -4.36 -31.59 4.44
N ALA A 120 -5.25 -31.12 3.57
CA ALA A 120 -6.53 -30.58 4.01
C ALA A 120 -7.38 -31.76 4.50
N SER A 121 -7.35 -32.04 5.81
CA SER A 121 -8.29 -32.99 6.38
C SER A 121 -9.70 -32.43 6.15
N ARG A 122 -10.61 -33.28 5.67
CA ARG A 122 -12.05 -32.96 5.56
C ARG A 122 -12.70 -33.06 6.94
N GLU A 123 -12.16 -32.34 7.92
CA GLU A 123 -12.59 -32.45 9.31
C GLU A 123 -13.53 -31.31 9.70
N SER A 124 -14.82 -31.69 9.73
CA SER A 124 -15.97 -30.92 10.18
C SER A 124 -16.39 -29.73 9.29
N ARG A 125 -17.69 -29.68 9.00
CA ARG A 125 -18.39 -28.49 8.46
C ARG A 125 -18.75 -27.51 9.58
N ALA A 126 -17.90 -27.36 10.59
CA ALA A 126 -18.04 -26.26 11.52
C ALA A 126 -17.82 -24.95 10.75
N ARG A 127 -18.74 -24.00 10.90
CA ARG A 127 -18.79 -22.74 10.14
C ARG A 127 -17.76 -21.74 10.68
N HIS A 128 -16.49 -22.14 10.71
CA HIS A 128 -15.42 -21.31 11.25
C HIS A 128 -15.19 -20.11 10.35
N ARG A 129 -15.71 -18.96 10.80
CA ARG A 129 -15.26 -17.66 10.32
C ARG A 129 -13.76 -17.51 10.60
N LEU A 130 -13.06 -16.82 9.72
CA LEU A 130 -11.62 -16.65 9.71
C LEU A 130 -11.26 -15.22 10.14
N PRO A 131 -10.15 -15.04 10.89
CA PRO A 131 -9.66 -13.71 11.23
C PRO A 131 -9.28 -12.93 9.97
N LEU A 132 -9.52 -11.61 9.99
CA LEU A 132 -9.18 -10.69 8.90
C LEU A 132 -7.90 -9.92 9.24
N VAL A 133 -6.97 -9.87 8.29
CA VAL A 133 -5.84 -8.92 8.32
C VAL A 133 -6.01 -7.91 7.18
N VAL A 134 -6.08 -6.63 7.51
CA VAL A 134 -6.00 -5.53 6.54
C VAL A 134 -4.53 -5.17 6.32
N LEU A 135 -4.10 -5.07 5.06
CA LEU A 135 -2.73 -4.69 4.67
C LEU A 135 -2.71 -3.35 3.94
N SER A 136 -1.92 -2.39 4.46
CA SER A 136 -1.65 -1.10 3.80
C SER A 136 -0.20 -1.03 3.30
N PRO A 137 0.05 -0.75 2.00
CA PRO A 137 1.40 -0.67 1.43
C PRO A 137 2.10 0.65 1.79
N GLY A 138 3.41 0.73 1.55
CA GLY A 138 4.15 1.99 1.67
C GLY A 138 3.69 3.09 0.68
N PHE A 139 4.22 4.30 0.84
CA PHE A 139 3.90 5.42 -0.04
C PHE A 139 4.43 5.18 -1.47
N GLY A 140 3.67 5.56 -2.49
CA GLY A 140 3.96 5.22 -3.90
C GLY A 140 3.70 3.75 -4.27
N ASN A 141 3.74 2.83 -3.31
CA ASN A 141 3.57 1.39 -3.56
C ASN A 141 2.10 0.98 -3.71
N THR A 142 1.85 0.01 -4.59
CA THR A 142 0.53 -0.64 -4.71
C THR A 142 0.40 -1.78 -3.70
N ARG A 143 -0.82 -2.20 -3.36
CA ARG A 143 -1.09 -3.37 -2.48
C ARG A 143 -0.40 -4.66 -2.91
N LYS A 144 0.01 -4.76 -4.18
CA LYS A 144 0.72 -5.90 -4.76
C LYS A 144 2.15 -6.05 -4.23
N THR A 145 2.72 -5.05 -3.55
CA THR A 145 4.06 -5.16 -2.94
C THR A 145 4.04 -5.92 -1.61
N LEU A 146 2.86 -6.32 -1.12
CA LEU A 146 2.68 -7.12 0.10
C LEU A 146 2.08 -8.50 -0.21
N THR A 147 2.26 -9.01 -1.43
CA THR A 147 1.66 -10.28 -1.88
C THR A 147 2.28 -11.47 -1.14
N ALA A 148 3.59 -11.53 -0.94
CA ALA A 148 4.21 -12.66 -0.20
C ALA A 148 3.70 -12.73 1.25
N LEU A 149 3.57 -11.58 1.92
CA LEU A 149 2.99 -11.48 3.27
C LEU A 149 1.51 -11.90 3.25
N ALA A 150 0.74 -11.46 2.27
CA ALA A 150 -0.67 -11.82 2.13
C ALA A 150 -0.88 -13.32 1.88
N GLU A 151 -0.03 -13.94 1.05
CA GLU A 151 -0.10 -15.38 0.74
C GLU A 151 0.36 -16.24 1.93
N ASP A 152 1.41 -15.85 2.67
CA ASP A 152 1.82 -16.54 3.90
C ASP A 152 0.72 -16.48 4.97
N LEU A 153 0.13 -15.31 5.23
CA LEU A 153 -1.01 -15.15 6.14
C LEU A 153 -2.22 -15.98 5.69
N ALA A 154 -2.59 -15.93 4.40
CA ALA A 154 -3.70 -16.71 3.87
C ALA A 154 -3.46 -18.23 4.02
N SER A 155 -2.22 -18.69 3.84
CA SER A 155 -1.86 -20.11 4.04
C SER A 155 -2.05 -20.60 5.48
N ARG A 156 -2.02 -19.68 6.45
CA ARG A 156 -2.23 -19.92 7.88
C ARG A 156 -3.70 -19.77 8.33
N GLY A 157 -4.63 -19.58 7.39
CA GLY A 157 -6.07 -19.51 7.67
C GLY A 157 -6.62 -18.11 7.97
N TYR A 158 -5.95 -17.05 7.52
CA TYR A 158 -6.45 -15.68 7.61
C TYR A 158 -7.16 -15.28 6.30
N VAL A 159 -8.17 -14.43 6.38
CA VAL A 159 -8.59 -13.60 5.24
C VAL A 159 -7.67 -12.39 5.20
N VAL A 160 -7.19 -12.02 4.02
CA VAL A 160 -6.31 -10.85 3.86
C VAL A 160 -6.91 -9.87 2.87
N ALA A 161 -6.99 -8.59 3.27
CA ALA A 161 -7.49 -7.49 2.45
C ALA A 161 -6.40 -6.43 2.26
N GLY A 162 -5.71 -6.47 1.11
CA GLY A 162 -4.77 -5.42 0.72
C GLY A 162 -5.47 -4.21 0.12
N ILE A 163 -5.14 -3.00 0.57
CA ILE A 163 -5.75 -1.74 0.12
C ILE A 163 -4.80 -1.00 -0.82
N ASP A 164 -5.30 -0.57 -2.00
CA ASP A 164 -4.64 0.49 -2.77
C ASP A 164 -5.25 1.82 -2.32
N HIS A 165 -4.43 2.72 -1.79
CA HIS A 165 -4.86 4.07 -1.45
C HIS A 165 -4.83 4.95 -2.71
N THR A 166 -6.00 5.38 -3.17
CA THR A 166 -6.15 6.06 -4.46
C THR A 166 -5.35 7.37 -4.48
N TYR A 167 -4.60 7.61 -5.55
CA TYR A 167 -3.68 8.74 -5.73
C TYR A 167 -2.41 8.74 -4.85
N GLU A 168 -2.21 7.74 -3.99
CA GLU A 168 -0.99 7.53 -3.21
C GLU A 168 -0.09 6.39 -3.73
N ALA A 169 -0.52 5.70 -4.80
CA ALA A 169 0.20 4.59 -5.41
C ALA A 169 0.44 4.82 -6.91
N PHE A 170 1.57 4.37 -7.45
CA PHE A 170 1.97 4.63 -8.85
C PHE A 170 1.00 4.09 -9.92
N GLY A 171 0.12 3.15 -9.57
CA GLY A 171 -0.93 2.68 -10.47
C GLY A 171 -2.04 1.90 -9.76
N VAL A 172 -3.24 2.48 -9.66
CA VAL A 172 -4.43 1.82 -9.13
C VAL A 172 -5.42 1.58 -10.26
N THR A 173 -5.72 0.31 -10.57
CA THR A 173 -6.65 -0.08 -11.64
C THR A 173 -8.07 -0.28 -11.09
N PHE A 174 -9.02 0.44 -11.67
CA PHE A 174 -10.45 0.38 -11.35
C PHE A 174 -11.19 -0.64 -12.25
N PRO A 175 -12.41 -1.08 -11.87
CA PRO A 175 -13.19 -2.06 -12.65
C PRO A 175 -13.60 -1.58 -14.05
N ASP A 176 -13.66 -0.27 -14.27
CA ASP A 176 -13.88 0.40 -15.56
C ASP A 176 -12.64 0.37 -16.49
N GLY A 177 -11.52 -0.20 -16.03
CA GLY A 177 -10.23 -0.21 -16.73
C GLY A 177 -9.41 1.08 -16.55
N ARG A 178 -9.93 2.10 -15.88
CA ARG A 178 -9.22 3.34 -15.58
C ARG A 178 -8.06 3.06 -14.63
N VAL A 179 -6.94 3.74 -14.86
CA VAL A 179 -5.77 3.69 -13.98
C VAL A 179 -5.50 5.10 -13.45
N THR A 180 -5.45 5.26 -12.13
CA THR A 180 -4.98 6.51 -11.50
C THR A 180 -3.50 6.41 -11.16
N THR A 181 -2.79 7.53 -11.27
CA THR A 181 -1.38 7.69 -10.90
C THR A 181 -1.22 8.20 -9.47
N CYS A 182 0.02 8.23 -8.96
CA CYS A 182 0.31 8.81 -7.65
C CYS A 182 0.39 10.35 -7.73
N VAL A 183 -0.75 11.04 -7.61
CA VAL A 183 -0.80 12.51 -7.53
C VAL A 183 -0.09 12.99 -6.26
N ALA A 184 -0.24 12.27 -5.15
CA ALA A 184 0.43 12.62 -3.89
C ALA A 184 1.97 12.56 -4.00
N CYS A 185 2.51 11.74 -4.89
CA CYS A 185 3.96 11.65 -5.15
C CYS A 185 4.52 12.86 -5.92
N GLN A 186 3.67 13.78 -6.39
CA GLN A 186 4.08 15.05 -7.01
C GLN A 186 4.36 16.15 -5.97
N VAL A 187 4.06 15.90 -4.68
CA VAL A 187 4.36 16.83 -3.59
C VAL A 187 5.84 16.74 -3.25
N GLU A 188 6.61 17.73 -3.70
CA GLU A 188 8.02 17.89 -3.33
C GLU A 188 8.17 18.28 -1.85
N ASN A 189 9.18 17.72 -1.17
CA ASN A 189 9.55 18.03 0.22
C ASN A 189 8.35 18.03 1.21
N PRO A 190 7.57 16.93 1.28
CA PRO A 190 6.35 16.85 2.08
C PRO A 190 6.60 17.13 3.56
N LYS A 191 5.91 18.13 4.10
CA LYS A 191 5.99 18.54 5.51
C LYS A 191 5.28 17.52 6.42
N PRO A 192 5.54 17.49 7.74
CA PRO A 192 4.88 16.53 8.66
C PRO A 192 3.35 16.47 8.55
N ALA A 193 2.69 17.62 8.33
CA ALA A 193 1.24 17.70 8.14
C ALA A 193 0.71 16.92 6.90
N PHE A 194 1.54 16.72 5.87
CA PHE A 194 1.21 15.88 4.72
C PHE A 194 1.08 14.41 5.14
N TRP A 195 2.08 13.91 5.88
CA TRP A 195 2.10 12.52 6.35
C TRP A 195 0.99 12.24 7.35
N GLN A 196 0.71 13.17 8.27
CA GLN A 196 -0.47 13.11 9.15
C GLN A 196 -1.79 13.08 8.36
N LYS A 197 -1.91 13.86 7.26
CA LYS A 197 -3.09 13.81 6.38
C LYS A 197 -3.21 12.46 5.67
N ALA A 198 -2.10 11.88 5.21
CA ALA A 198 -2.07 10.54 4.61
C ALA A 198 -2.47 9.46 5.63
N GLU A 199 -1.89 9.45 6.83
CA GLU A 199 -2.21 8.48 7.89
C GLU A 199 -3.69 8.54 8.33
N ARG A 200 -4.25 9.75 8.49
CA ARG A 200 -5.70 9.92 8.75
C ARG A 200 -6.57 9.51 7.57
N GLY A 201 -6.16 9.80 6.33
CA GLY A 201 -6.87 9.36 5.12
C GLY A 201 -6.90 7.83 5.00
N ARG A 202 -5.76 7.18 5.26
CA ARG A 202 -5.62 5.72 5.28
C ARG A 202 -6.46 5.06 6.37
N ALA A 203 -6.56 5.68 7.55
CA ALA A 203 -7.46 5.22 8.61
C ALA A 203 -8.95 5.27 8.22
N ALA A 204 -9.37 6.32 7.49
CA ALA A 204 -10.72 6.41 6.93
C ALA A 204 -10.95 5.34 5.83
N ASP A 205 -9.96 5.14 4.94
CA ASP A 205 -9.99 4.10 3.91
C ASP A 205 -10.11 2.68 4.50
N VAL A 206 -9.35 2.39 5.55
CA VAL A 206 -9.43 1.11 6.29
C VAL A 206 -10.82 0.93 6.89
N SER A 207 -11.34 1.94 7.57
CA SER A 207 -12.69 1.90 8.17
C SER A 207 -13.78 1.63 7.12
N PHE A 208 -13.68 2.29 5.96
CA PHE A 208 -14.57 2.08 4.81
C PHE A 208 -14.44 0.68 4.18
N VAL A 209 -13.23 0.12 4.10
CA VAL A 209 -13.01 -1.26 3.65
C VAL A 209 -13.59 -2.26 4.64
N LEU A 210 -13.46 -2.01 5.96
CA LEU A 210 -14.10 -2.84 6.99
C LEU A 210 -15.62 -2.78 6.89
N ASP A 211 -16.23 -1.60 6.70
CA ASP A 211 -17.67 -1.47 6.43
C ASP A 211 -18.11 -2.26 5.19
N SER A 212 -17.30 -2.17 4.12
CA SER A 212 -17.55 -2.87 2.86
C SER A 212 -17.37 -4.39 2.95
N LEU A 213 -16.63 -4.91 3.94
CA LEU A 213 -16.38 -6.33 4.14
C LEU A 213 -17.22 -6.95 5.25
N THR A 214 -17.62 -6.20 6.29
CA THR A 214 -18.32 -6.72 7.47
C THR A 214 -19.71 -6.13 7.69
N GLY A 215 -20.13 -5.14 6.88
CA GLY A 215 -21.46 -4.54 6.95
C GLY A 215 -22.59 -5.43 6.44
N THR A 216 -23.83 -4.93 6.51
CA THR A 216 -25.06 -5.68 6.19
C THR A 216 -25.21 -6.07 4.71
N ARG A 217 -24.50 -5.39 3.81
CA ARG A 217 -24.47 -5.66 2.36
C ARG A 217 -23.01 -5.67 1.88
N PRO A 218 -22.24 -6.73 2.18
CA PRO A 218 -20.80 -6.74 1.91
C PRO A 218 -20.51 -6.77 0.41
N ALA A 219 -19.51 -6.00 -0.01
CA ALA A 219 -19.08 -5.88 -1.40
C ALA A 219 -18.40 -7.15 -1.93
N TRP A 220 -17.86 -7.99 -1.04
CA TRP A 220 -17.26 -9.27 -1.40
C TRP A 220 -18.24 -10.42 -1.14
N ARG A 221 -18.60 -11.16 -2.20
CA ARG A 221 -19.59 -12.26 -2.13
C ARG A 221 -19.28 -13.37 -1.10
N HIS A 222 -18.02 -13.51 -0.69
CA HIS A 222 -17.57 -14.51 0.28
C HIS A 222 -17.38 -13.94 1.70
N ALA A 223 -17.71 -12.67 1.94
CA ALA A 223 -17.54 -12.00 3.23
C ALA A 223 -18.14 -12.73 4.44
N GLY A 224 -19.13 -13.62 4.24
CA GLY A 224 -19.65 -14.49 5.29
C GLY A 224 -18.61 -15.42 5.94
N VAL A 225 -17.41 -15.57 5.35
CA VAL A 225 -16.26 -16.28 5.96
C VAL A 225 -15.44 -15.40 6.90
N ILE A 226 -15.64 -14.07 6.94
CA ILE A 226 -14.90 -13.16 7.81
C ILE A 226 -15.47 -13.20 9.23
N ASP A 227 -14.58 -13.22 10.22
CA ASP A 227 -14.92 -13.01 11.63
C ASP A 227 -14.80 -11.52 11.99
N PRO A 228 -15.92 -10.80 12.21
CA PRO A 228 -15.89 -9.37 12.49
C PRO A 228 -15.30 -9.03 13.86
N ASP A 229 -15.17 -10.00 14.77
CA ASP A 229 -14.58 -9.79 16.09
C ASP A 229 -13.05 -10.04 16.12
N ARG A 230 -12.49 -10.62 15.04
CA ARG A 230 -11.05 -10.93 14.92
C ARG A 230 -10.45 -10.22 13.71
N ILE A 231 -10.33 -8.90 13.82
CA ILE A 231 -9.72 -8.03 12.80
C ILE A 231 -8.40 -7.47 13.33
N ALA A 232 -7.35 -7.55 12.51
CA ALA A 232 -6.06 -6.89 12.74
C ALA A 232 -5.67 -6.05 11.53
N MET A 233 -4.76 -5.09 11.73
CA MET A 233 -4.14 -4.33 10.65
C MET A 233 -2.63 -4.47 10.70
N ALA A 234 -2.00 -4.60 9.55
CA ALA A 234 -0.57 -4.44 9.39
C ALA A 234 -0.28 -3.57 8.16
N GLY A 235 0.91 -2.98 8.10
CA GLY A 235 1.31 -2.26 6.90
C GLY A 235 2.79 -1.93 6.87
N HIS A 236 3.26 -1.51 5.71
CA HIS A 236 4.65 -1.11 5.49
C HIS A 236 4.77 0.41 5.40
N SER A 237 5.84 0.99 5.95
CA SER A 237 6.14 2.42 5.85
C SER A 237 4.95 3.26 6.35
N VAL A 238 4.51 4.30 5.63
CA VAL A 238 3.30 5.07 5.99
C VAL A 238 2.04 4.19 6.17
N GLY A 239 1.94 3.03 5.52
CA GLY A 239 0.85 2.07 5.74
C GLY A 239 0.94 1.35 7.08
N GLY A 240 2.16 1.16 7.60
CA GLY A 240 2.43 0.67 8.95
C GLY A 240 2.15 1.73 9.99
N ALA A 241 2.67 2.94 9.79
CA ALA A 241 2.37 4.10 10.64
C ALA A 241 0.86 4.36 10.75
N SER A 242 0.12 4.19 9.64
CA SER A 242 -1.35 4.30 9.62
C SER A 242 -2.05 3.28 10.53
N ALA A 243 -1.41 2.21 11.00
CA ALA A 243 -2.04 1.19 11.83
C ALA A 243 -2.40 1.71 13.23
N THR A 244 -1.58 2.59 13.83
CA THR A 244 -1.91 3.24 15.12
C THR A 244 -3.15 4.12 14.97
N THR A 245 -3.14 5.01 13.97
CA THR A 245 -4.23 5.94 13.63
C THR A 245 -5.52 5.20 13.26
N SER A 246 -5.41 4.11 12.48
CA SER A 246 -6.55 3.26 12.14
C SER A 246 -7.14 2.56 13.35
N MET A 247 -6.32 2.05 14.26
CA MET A 247 -6.81 1.48 15.51
C MET A 247 -7.50 2.53 16.36
N VAL A 248 -6.92 3.71 16.56
CA VAL A 248 -7.53 4.80 17.34
C VAL A 248 -8.90 5.18 16.76
N GLY A 249 -9.02 5.31 15.43
CA GLY A 249 -10.28 5.61 14.74
C GLY A 249 -11.31 4.48 14.75
N ASP A 250 -10.89 3.22 14.64
CA ASP A 250 -11.79 2.06 14.51
C ASP A 250 -11.55 1.00 15.61
N ARG A 251 -12.55 0.84 16.49
CA ARG A 251 -12.54 -0.13 17.59
C ARG A 251 -12.65 -1.59 17.15
N ARG A 252 -13.02 -1.87 15.89
CA ARG A 252 -13.07 -3.22 15.33
C ARG A 252 -11.67 -3.82 15.19
N ILE A 253 -10.67 -2.99 14.88
CA ILE A 253 -9.27 -3.43 14.75
C ILE A 253 -8.75 -3.75 16.16
N ARG A 254 -8.54 -5.04 16.45
CA ARG A 254 -8.16 -5.54 17.77
C ARG A 254 -6.64 -5.58 18.00
N ALA A 255 -5.84 -5.63 16.93
CA ALA A 255 -4.37 -5.64 17.00
C ALA A 255 -3.74 -4.92 15.79
N GLY A 256 -2.55 -4.37 15.99
CA GLY A 256 -1.81 -3.60 14.97
C GLY A 256 -0.34 -4.01 14.83
N LEU A 257 0.19 -3.85 13.62
CA LEU A 257 1.60 -4.02 13.30
C LEU A 257 2.07 -2.92 12.34
N ASP A 258 2.97 -2.07 12.82
CA ASP A 258 3.71 -1.13 11.98
C ASP A 258 5.04 -1.77 11.54
N ILE A 259 5.22 -1.90 10.22
CA ILE A 259 6.44 -2.44 9.63
C ILE A 259 7.23 -1.29 8.99
N ASP A 260 8.24 -0.81 9.72
CA ASP A 260 9.22 0.20 9.29
C ASP A 260 8.62 1.55 8.86
N GLY A 261 7.48 1.95 9.45
CA GLY A 261 6.88 3.27 9.33
C GLY A 261 7.33 4.23 10.43
N THR A 262 7.65 5.48 10.07
CA THR A 262 7.75 6.57 11.07
C THR A 262 6.36 7.17 11.27
N VAL A 263 5.91 7.32 12.51
CA VAL A 263 4.52 7.66 12.85
C VAL A 263 4.34 9.17 12.93
N SER A 264 3.70 9.78 11.94
CA SER A 264 3.56 11.24 11.87
C SER A 264 2.39 11.76 12.69
N GLU A 265 1.31 10.99 12.75
CA GLU A 265 0.13 11.26 13.59
C GLU A 265 0.32 10.65 14.98
N PRO A 266 0.55 11.45 16.04
CA PRO A 266 0.82 10.93 17.37
C PRO A 266 -0.37 10.16 17.94
N LEU A 267 -0.10 9.09 18.69
CA LEU A 267 -1.13 8.47 19.53
C LEU A 267 -1.73 9.53 20.48
N PRO A 268 -3.02 9.45 20.81
CA PRO A 268 -3.64 10.37 21.78
C PRO A 268 -3.02 10.20 23.16
N GLU A 269 -3.12 11.22 24.01
CA GLU A 269 -2.59 11.18 25.39
C GLU A 269 -3.26 10.12 26.27
N THR A 270 -4.50 9.73 25.94
CA THR A 270 -5.21 8.60 26.55
C THR A 270 -4.61 7.23 26.19
N GLY A 271 -3.71 7.19 25.20
CA GLY A 271 -2.97 6.01 24.78
C GLY A 271 -3.77 4.99 23.98
N LEU A 272 -3.13 3.85 23.70
CA LEU A 272 -3.70 2.71 23.00
C LEU A 272 -3.41 1.41 23.77
N SER A 273 -4.46 0.80 24.32
CA SER A 273 -4.39 -0.39 25.17
C SER A 273 -4.54 -1.73 24.43
N ARG A 274 -4.80 -1.69 23.12
CA ARG A 274 -4.90 -2.89 22.28
C ARG A 274 -3.49 -3.38 21.86
N PRO A 275 -3.29 -4.70 21.66
CA PRO A 275 -2.01 -5.25 21.23
C PRO A 275 -1.41 -4.55 20.01
N PHE A 276 -0.16 -4.09 20.12
CA PHE A 276 0.56 -3.44 19.03
C PHE A 276 1.99 -3.95 18.90
N MET A 277 2.52 -4.01 17.68
CA MET A 277 3.93 -4.31 17.43
C MET A 277 4.54 -3.32 16.45
N PHE A 278 5.71 -2.82 16.83
CA PHE A 278 6.64 -2.12 15.95
C PHE A 278 7.70 -3.13 15.45
N LEU A 279 7.91 -3.21 14.14
CA LEU A 279 8.92 -4.06 13.49
C LEU A 279 9.69 -3.24 12.45
N GLY A 280 10.97 -2.95 12.67
CA GLY A 280 11.72 -2.02 11.81
C GLY A 280 13.14 -2.46 11.46
N THR A 281 13.80 -1.64 10.65
CA THR A 281 15.23 -1.69 10.37
C THR A 281 16.01 -1.22 11.58
N GLN A 282 17.10 -1.92 11.92
CA GLN A 282 17.99 -1.49 13.01
C GLN A 282 18.57 -0.09 12.78
N ALA A 283 18.84 0.29 11.53
CA ALA A 283 19.49 1.54 11.15
C ALA A 283 18.65 2.79 11.41
N ARG A 284 17.32 2.67 11.48
CA ARG A 284 16.39 3.80 11.66
C ARG A 284 15.58 3.69 12.95
N HIS A 285 15.13 2.48 13.28
CA HIS A 285 14.13 2.24 14.32
C HIS A 285 14.69 1.49 15.54
N SER A 286 15.98 1.62 15.86
CA SER A 286 16.47 1.25 17.20
C SER A 286 15.91 2.25 18.24
N PRO A 287 15.65 1.84 19.51
CA PRO A 287 15.21 2.76 20.55
C PRO A 287 16.14 3.98 20.68
N GLY A 288 15.57 5.18 20.81
CA GLY A 288 16.30 6.44 20.79
C GLY A 288 16.80 6.91 19.42
N GLN A 289 16.38 6.28 18.31
CA GLN A 289 16.71 6.70 16.94
C GLN A 289 15.49 7.21 16.15
N ASP A 290 14.30 6.65 16.37
CA ASP A 290 13.05 7.18 15.83
C ASP A 290 12.21 7.81 16.95
N VAL A 291 12.27 9.14 17.05
CA VAL A 291 11.54 9.96 18.01
C VAL A 291 10.02 9.77 17.98
N THR A 292 9.46 9.27 16.87
CA THR A 292 8.02 8.98 16.77
C THR A 292 7.66 7.65 17.42
N TRP A 293 8.52 6.65 17.27
CA TRP A 293 8.38 5.37 17.97
C TRP A 293 8.65 5.52 19.46
N ASP A 294 9.68 6.29 19.85
CA ASP A 294 9.94 6.57 21.27
C ASP A 294 8.72 7.26 21.92
N ARG A 295 8.18 8.32 21.29
CA ARG A 295 6.96 9.04 21.72
C ARG A 295 5.75 8.12 21.86
N ASP A 296 5.45 7.33 20.83
CA ASP A 296 4.23 6.51 20.82
C ASP A 296 4.39 5.23 21.65
N TRP A 297 5.62 4.75 21.86
CA TRP A 297 5.89 3.64 22.77
C TRP A 297 5.46 3.93 24.19
N GLU A 298 5.61 5.17 24.68
CA GLU A 298 5.08 5.60 25.99
C GLU A 298 3.54 5.53 26.02
N ARG A 299 2.88 5.85 24.91
CA ARG A 299 1.42 5.91 24.75
C ARG A 299 0.78 4.54 24.44
N LEU A 300 1.56 3.53 24.07
CA LEU A 300 1.11 2.14 24.03
C LEU A 300 1.00 1.58 25.46
N THR A 301 -0.23 1.44 25.96
CA THR A 301 -0.52 1.04 27.36
C THR A 301 -0.88 -0.44 27.50
N GLY A 302 -1.07 -1.15 26.39
CA GLY A 302 -1.42 -2.57 26.34
C GLY A 302 -0.22 -3.50 26.16
N TRP A 303 -0.50 -4.70 25.63
CA TRP A 303 0.57 -5.56 25.11
C TRP A 303 1.30 -4.83 23.97
N LYS A 304 2.62 -4.71 24.08
CA LYS A 304 3.46 -4.06 23.07
C LYS A 304 4.76 -4.79 22.82
N ARG A 305 5.26 -4.75 21.59
CA ARG A 305 6.60 -5.23 21.21
C ARG A 305 7.27 -4.25 20.24
N TRP A 306 8.58 -4.11 20.40
CA TRP A 306 9.47 -3.37 19.53
C TRP A 306 10.54 -4.34 19.08
N LEU A 307 10.60 -4.62 17.78
CA LEU A 307 11.60 -5.50 17.17
C LEU A 307 12.34 -4.75 16.07
N VAL A 308 13.65 -4.98 15.98
CA VAL A 308 14.47 -4.50 14.86
C VAL A 308 15.16 -5.65 14.17
N VAL A 309 15.29 -5.57 12.84
CA VAL A 309 15.98 -6.55 12.03
C VAL A 309 17.34 -5.99 11.62
N THR A 310 18.41 -6.63 12.09
CA THR A 310 19.80 -6.31 11.72
C THR A 310 20.03 -6.56 10.23
N GLY A 311 20.61 -5.58 9.55
CA GLY A 311 20.94 -5.67 8.12
C GLY A 311 19.76 -5.52 7.15
N ALA A 312 18.51 -5.47 7.64
CA ALA A 312 17.35 -5.16 6.80
C ALA A 312 17.39 -3.70 6.32
N GLN A 313 16.86 -3.46 5.13
CA GLN A 313 16.62 -2.13 4.57
C GLN A 313 15.11 -1.87 4.49
N HIS A 314 14.72 -0.61 4.28
CA HIS A 314 13.30 -0.22 4.19
C HIS A 314 12.44 -1.10 3.25
N PRO A 315 12.89 -1.45 2.02
CA PRO A 315 12.10 -2.32 1.14
C PRO A 315 12.05 -3.79 1.57
N SER A 316 12.91 -4.27 2.49
CA SER A 316 13.11 -5.70 2.79
C SER A 316 11.92 -6.40 3.47
N PHE A 317 10.89 -5.65 3.82
CA PHE A 317 9.62 -6.15 4.34
C PHE A 317 8.54 -6.34 3.27
N THR A 318 8.90 -6.20 1.99
CA THR A 318 7.99 -6.18 0.85
C THR A 318 8.51 -7.03 -0.30
N ASP A 319 7.66 -7.26 -1.30
CA ASP A 319 8.02 -8.02 -2.51
C ASP A 319 9.05 -7.30 -3.41
N VAL A 320 9.52 -6.09 -3.05
CA VAL A 320 10.53 -5.33 -3.84
C VAL A 320 11.99 -5.52 -3.39
N GLY A 321 12.25 -6.16 -2.24
CA GLY A 321 13.58 -6.68 -1.85
C GLY A 321 14.18 -6.16 -0.53
#